data_AF-A0A7V1ZDS0-F1
#
_entry.id   AF-A0A7V1ZDS0-F1
#
_cell.length_a   1.000
_cell.length_b   1.000
_cell.length_c   1.000
_cell.angle_alpha   90.00
_cell.angle_beta   90.00
_cell.angle_gamma   90.00
#
_symmetry.space_group_name_H-M   'P 1'
#
loop_
_entity.id
_entity.type
_entity.pdbx_description
1 polymer ?
#
loop_
_entity_poly.entity_id
_entity_poly.type
_entity_poly.pdbx_seq_one_letter_code
_entity_poly.pdbx_strand_id
1 'polypeptide(L)' 'MKKKLFYIFDFRKNLTLKPLRVIGLYHFALLVPNRKNLAGILRKLINNVKFEGFADHGVSEAIRNDN' A
#
# COMPACT_ATOMS: atom_id res chain seq x y z
N MET A 1 20.33 1.39 -10.76
CA MET A 1 19.40 0.30 -10.38
C MET A 1 17.99 0.62 -10.88
N LYS A 2 17.18 -0.39 -11.25
CA LYS A 2 15.76 -0.20 -11.59
C LYS A 2 14.94 -0.03 -10.29
N LYS A 3 14.14 1.03 -10.19
CA LYS A 3 13.19 1.22 -9.06
C LYS A 3 12.07 0.17 -9.12
N LYS A 4 11.72 -0.44 -7.99
CA LYS A 4 10.55 -1.33 -7.86
C LYS A 4 9.30 -0.51 -7.52
N LEU A 5 8.13 -0.92 -8.00
CA LEU A 5 6.91 -0.15 -7.82
C LEU A 5 5.87 -1.00 -7.12
N PHE A 6 5.25 -0.48 -6.07
CA PHE A 6 4.33 -1.25 -5.22
C PHE A 6 3.00 -0.55 -4.99
N TYR A 7 1.94 -1.34 -4.96
CA TYR A 7 0.70 -0.98 -4.30
C TYR A 7 0.59 -1.79 -3.01
N ILE A 8 0.50 -1.10 -1.87
CA ILE A 8 0.51 -1.69 -0.53
C ILE A 8 -0.87 -1.54 0.06
N PHE A 9 -1.39 -2.65 0.56
CA PHE A 9 -2.71 -2.72 1.16
C PHE A 9 -2.59 -3.10 2.64
N ASP A 10 -3.16 -2.27 3.50
CA ASP A 10 -3.04 -2.40 4.93
C ASP A 10 -4.35 -2.92 5.55
N PHE A 11 -4.28 -4.04 6.26
CA PHE A 11 -5.44 -4.65 6.90
C PHE A 11 -5.62 -4.11 8.33
N ARG A 12 -6.57 -3.19 8.51
CA ARG A 12 -6.94 -2.71 9.85
C ARG A 12 -8.19 -3.44 10.35
N LYS A 13 -8.00 -4.45 11.18
CA LYS A 13 -9.11 -5.00 11.98
C LYS A 13 -9.46 -3.97 13.07
N ASN A 14 -10.73 -3.62 13.22
CA ASN A 14 -11.24 -2.66 14.20
C ASN A 14 -11.06 -3.23 15.62
N LEU A 15 -9.84 -3.13 16.15
CA LEU A 15 -9.39 -3.85 17.33
C LEU A 15 -9.43 -2.94 18.53
N THR A 16 -10.53 -3.04 19.28
CA THR A 16 -10.60 -2.61 20.67
C THR A 16 -9.56 -3.41 21.46
N LEU A 17 -8.37 -2.83 21.62
CA LEU A 17 -7.21 -3.36 22.35
C LEU A 17 -6.67 -4.69 21.80
N LYS A 18 -5.78 -4.58 20.80
CA LYS A 18 -4.98 -5.70 20.29
C LYS A 18 -3.94 -6.10 21.35
N PRO A 19 -3.88 -7.36 21.82
CA PRO A 19 -2.76 -7.80 22.64
C PRO A 19 -1.44 -7.56 21.88
N LEU A 20 -0.43 -7.04 22.56
CA LEU A 20 0.87 -6.76 21.96
C LEU A 20 1.43 -8.06 21.36
N ARG A 21 1.77 -8.03 20.07
CA ARG A 21 2.40 -9.13 19.30
C ARG A 21 1.49 -10.31 18.97
N VAL A 22 0.45 -10.05 18.16
CA VAL A 22 -0.29 -11.13 17.49
C VAL A 22 0.33 -11.48 16.13
N ILE A 23 0.32 -12.76 15.78
CA ILE A 23 0.67 -13.24 14.44
C ILE A 23 -0.54 -13.01 13.53
N GLY A 24 -0.33 -12.39 12.37
CA GLY A 24 -1.37 -12.16 11.37
C GLY A 24 -0.87 -11.35 10.19
N LEU A 25 -1.61 -11.40 9.07
CA LEU A 25 -1.30 -10.59 7.89
C LEU A 25 -1.61 -9.12 8.20
N TYR A 26 -0.58 -8.27 8.20
CA TYR A 26 -0.73 -6.84 8.47
C TYR A 26 -0.76 -6.03 7.16
N HIS A 27 0.24 -6.23 6.30
CA HIS A 27 0.37 -5.55 5.01
C HIS A 27 0.78 -6.54 3.92
N PHE A 28 0.36 -6.30 2.67
CA PHE A 28 0.93 -6.98 1.51
C PHE A 28 1.15 -5.99 0.36
N ALA A 29 2.11 -6.30 -0.51
CA ALA A 29 2.52 -5.43 -1.60
C ALA A 29 2.37 -6.13 -2.95
N LEU A 30 1.67 -5.50 -3.88
CA LEU A 30 1.61 -5.92 -5.28
C LEU A 30 2.69 -5.19 -6.07
N LEU A 31 3.62 -5.95 -6.65
CA LEU A 31 4.60 -5.40 -7.59
C LEU A 31 3.89 -4.98 -8.87
N VAL A 32 4.09 -3.74 -9.31
CA VAL A 32 3.50 -3.23 -10.55
C VAL A 32 4.56 -3.01 -11.64
N PRO A 33 4.20 -3.22 -12.93
CA PRO A 33 5.19 -3.32 -14.01
C PRO A 33 5.94 -2.01 -14.30
N ASN A 34 5.26 -0.88 -14.11
CA ASN A 34 5.77 0.45 -14.44
C ASN A 34 4.96 1.55 -13.74
N ARG A 35 5.48 2.78 -13.78
CA ARG A 35 4.92 3.93 -13.07
C ARG A 35 3.55 4.36 -13.61
N LYS A 36 3.29 4.14 -14.91
CA LYS A 36 1.98 4.42 -15.51
C LYS A 36 0.90 3.50 -14.93
N ASN A 37 1.24 2.24 -14.68
CA ASN A 37 0.32 1.29 -14.07
C ASN A 37 0.05 1.65 -12.60
N LEU A 38 1.06 2.10 -11.85
CA LEU A 38 0.88 2.61 -10.49
C LEU A 38 -0.06 3.83 -10.46
N ALA A 39 0.15 4.79 -11.36
CA ALA A 39 -0.74 5.96 -11.51
C ALA A 39 -2.15 5.56 -11.96
N GLY A 40 -2.29 4.53 -12.79
CA GLY A 40 -3.58 3.99 -13.21
C GLY A 40 -4.38 3.39 -12.06
N ILE A 41 -3.71 2.68 -11.14
CA ILE A 41 -4.31 2.17 -9.90
C ILE A 41 -4.77 3.34 -9.03
N LEU A 42 -3.90 4.33 -8.80
CA LEU A 42 -4.25 5.53 -8.04
C LEU A 42 -5.51 6.21 -8.59
N ARG A 43 -5.55 6.47 -9.90
CA ARG A 43 -6.68 7.16 -10.53
C ARG A 43 -8.01 6.42 -10.37
N LYS A 44 -8.00 5.07 -10.37
CA LYS A 44 -9.22 4.27 -10.18
C LYS A 44 -9.70 4.29 -8.72
N LEU A 45 -8.77 4.39 -7.78
CA LEU A 45 -9.04 4.21 -6.36
C LEU A 45 -9.14 5.53 -5.59
N ILE A 46 -8.65 6.65 -6.13
CA ILE A 46 -8.57 7.96 -5.46
C ILE A 46 -9.90 8.44 -4.85
N ASN A 47 -11.03 8.09 -5.47
CA ASN A 47 -12.36 8.50 -5.01
C ASN A 47 -13.05 7.47 -4.11
N ASN A 48 -12.54 6.23 -4.05
CA ASN A 48 -13.22 5.10 -3.42
C ASN A 48 -12.45 4.54 -2.21
N VAL A 49 -11.19 4.92 -2.07
CA VAL A 49 -10.27 4.36 -1.08
C VAL A 49 -9.54 5.53 -0.41
N LYS A 50 -9.35 5.42 0.90
CA LYS A 50 -8.55 6.38 1.64
C LYS A 50 -7.08 5.93 1.61
N PHE A 51 -6.21 6.87 1.28
CA PHE A 51 -4.78 6.62 1.21
C PHE A 51 -4.11 7.07 2.50
N GLU A 52 -3.27 6.22 3.07
CA GLU A 52 -2.48 6.57 4.26
C GLU A 52 -1.12 7.17 3.88
N GLY A 53 -0.65 6.96 2.65
CA GLY A 53 0.50 7.69 2.16
C GLY A 53 1.08 7.23 0.83
N PHE A 54 2.03 8.03 0.38
CA PHE A 54 2.81 7.82 -0.84
C PHE A 54 4.28 7.84 -0.46
N ALA A 55 5.07 6.93 -1.01
CA ALA A 55 6.50 6.86 -0.75
C ALA A 55 7.28 6.83 -2.06
N ASP A 56 8.33 7.64 -2.15
CA ASP A 56 9.36 7.56 -3.18
C ASP A 56 10.71 7.37 -2.48
N HIS A 57 11.22 6.16 -2.53
CA HIS A 57 12.54 5.80 -2.05
C HIS A 57 13.49 5.62 -3.25
N GLY A 58 14.80 5.80 -3.01
CA GLY A 58 15.83 5.66 -4.05
C GLY A 58 15.80 4.31 -4.80
N VAL A 59 15.14 3.30 -4.23
CA VAL A 59 14.97 1.96 -4.82
C VAL A 59 13.52 1.58 -5.13
N SER A 60 12.51 2.34 -4.69
CA SER A 60 11.10 1.99 -4.94
C SER A 60 10.10 3.14 -4.80
N GLU A 61 8.99 3.08 -5.54
CA GLU A 61 7.82 3.96 -5.32
C GLU A 61 6.63 3.12 -4.83
N ALA A 62 5.85 3.64 -3.88
CA ALA A 62 4.72 2.91 -3.30
C ALA A 62 3.51 3.81 -2.99
N ILE A 63 2.31 3.24 -3.15
CA ILE A 63 1.03 3.79 -2.69
C ILE A 63 0.51 2.91 -1.56
N ARG A 64 0.14 3.49 -0.43
CA ARG A 64 -0.42 2.80 0.74
C ARG A 64 -1.87 3.21 0.97
N ASN A 65 -2.74 2.23 1.13
CA ASN A 65 -4.14 2.45 1.50
C ASN A 65 -4.52 1.65 2.75
N ASP A 66 -5.48 2.21 3.51
CA ASP A 66 -6.22 1.45 4.50
C ASP A 66 -7.40 0.74 3.86
N ASN A 67 -7.84 -0.34 4.50
CA ASN A 67 -9.11 -0.99 4.23
C ASN A 67 -9.68 -1.60 5.52
#